data_AF-A0A3D2DNV5-F1
#
_entry.id   AF-A0A3D2DNV5-F1
#
_cell.length_a   1.000
_cell.length_b   1.000
_cell.length_c   1.000
_cell.angle_alpha   90.00
_cell.angle_beta   90.00
_cell.angle_gamma   90.00
#
_symmetry.space_group_name_H-M   'P 1'
#
loop_
_entity.id
_entity.type
_entity.pdbx_description
1 polymer ?
#
loop_
_entity_poly.entity_id
_entity_poly.type
_entity_poly.pdbx_seq_one_letter_code
_entity_poly.pdbx_strand_id
1 'polypeptide(L)' 'MSSFSDIYGYETIKEHMQSAIKLGKVSHAYIINGGLGSGKKMLAGIFAKTLQCENMEETVNPCNKCHSCIQA' A
#
# COMPACT_ATOMS: atom_id res chain seq x y z
N MET A 1 -10.39 5.33 -4.11
CA MET A 1 -9.83 3.98 -3.88
C MET A 1 -8.35 4.16 -3.64
N SER A 2 -8.00 4.34 -2.38
CA SER A 2 -6.84 5.13 -2.00
C SER A 2 -6.24 4.67 -0.67
N SER A 3 -6.75 3.59 -0.07
CA SER A 3 -6.24 3.01 1.17
C SER A 3 -6.33 1.48 1.16
N PHE A 4 -5.60 0.82 2.06
CA PHE A 4 -5.67 -0.64 2.21
C PHE A 4 -7.08 -1.11 2.60
N SER A 5 -7.84 -0.28 3.31
CA SER A 5 -9.22 -0.54 3.72
C SER A 5 -10.19 -0.65 2.55
N ASP A 6 -9.87 -0.04 1.40
CA ASP A 6 -10.71 -0.12 0.20
C ASP A 6 -10.55 -1.45 -0.55
N ILE A 7 -9.56 -2.27 -0.17
CA ILE A 7 -9.31 -3.58 -0.78
C ILE A 7 -10.08 -4.63 0.01
N TYR A 8 -11.07 -5.23 -0.65
CA TYR A 8 -11.80 -6.35 -0.10
C TYR A 8 -10.92 -7.61 -0.06
N GLY A 9 -10.77 -8.20 1.13
CA GLY A 9 -9.95 -9.39 1.35
C GLY A 9 -8.44 -9.12 1.43
N TYR A 10 -7.65 -10.19 1.28
CA TYR A 10 -6.19 -10.17 1.42
C TYR A 10 -5.66 -9.66 2.78
N GLU A 11 -6.40 -9.89 3.87
CA GLU A 11 -6.05 -9.39 5.21
C GLU A 11 -4.60 -9.68 5.60
N THR A 12 -4.14 -10.93 5.46
CA THR A 12 -2.76 -11.31 5.77
C THR A 12 -1.72 -10.52 4.95
N ILE A 13 -2.00 -10.25 3.67
CA ILE A 13 -1.08 -9.50 2.81
C ILE A 13 -1.08 -8.01 3.20
N LYS A 14 -2.26 -7.44 3.47
CA LYS A 14 -2.42 -6.05 3.94
C LYS A 14 -1.66 -5.86 5.26
N GLU A 15 -1.85 -6.74 6.23
CA GLU A 15 -1.16 -6.72 7.52
C GLU A 15 0.35 -6.82 7.36
N HIS A 16 0.84 -7.73 6.50
CA HIS A 16 2.28 -7.85 6.22
C HIS A 16 2.86 -6.58 5.61
N MET A 17 2.19 -5.99 4.62
CA MET A 17 2.62 -4.75 3.98
C MET A 17 2.62 -3.58 4.96
N GLN A 18 1.55 -3.42 5.74
CA GLN A 18 1.46 -2.38 6.77
C GLN A 18 2.55 -2.56 7.83
N SER A 19 2.78 -3.79 8.29
CA SER A 19 3.81 -4.09 9.30
C SER A 19 5.22 -3.82 8.77
N ALA A 20 5.51 -4.16 7.52
CA ALA A 20 6.80 -3.87 6.89
C ALA A 20 7.09 -2.36 6.88
N ILE A 21 6.07 -1.54 6.60
CA ILE A 21 6.18 -0.08 6.64
C ILE A 21 6.39 0.40 8.08
N LYS A 22 5.55 -0.02 9.06
CA LYS A 22 5.67 0.39 10.48
C LYS A 22 7.04 0.09 11.06
N LEU A 23 7.58 -1.08 10.73
CA LEU A 23 8.86 -1.56 11.26
C LEU A 23 10.06 -1.02 10.48
N GLY A 24 9.85 -0.27 9.38
CA GLY A 24 10.93 0.17 8.49
C GLY A 24 11.66 -0.99 7.80
N LYS A 25 11.02 -2.15 7.67
CA LYS A 25 11.58 -3.39 7.10
C LYS A 25 11.01 -3.67 5.71
N VAL A 26 11.01 -2.66 4.85
CA VAL A 26 10.51 -2.76 3.48
C VAL A 26 11.57 -3.43 2.61
N SER A 27 11.20 -4.53 1.95
CA SER A 27 12.08 -5.24 1.03
C SER A 27 12.34 -4.44 -0.24
N HIS A 28 13.49 -4.66 -0.88
CA HIS A 28 13.82 -4.01 -2.15
C HIS A 28 12.84 -4.33 -3.29
N ALA A 29 12.24 -5.53 -3.28
CA ALA A 29 11.30 -5.97 -4.29
C ALA A 29 10.17 -6.82 -3.69
N TYR A 30 8.99 -6.71 -4.28
CA TYR A 30 7.80 -7.52 -3.97
C TYR A 30 7.22 -8.11 -5.26
N ILE A 31 6.90 -9.40 -5.24
CA ILE A 31 6.21 -10.09 -6.34
C ILE A 31 4.78 -10.39 -5.88
N ILE A 32 3.79 -9.75 -6.51
CA ILE A 32 2.37 -9.99 -6.23
C ILE A 32 1.82 -10.88 -7.34
N ASN A 33 1.48 -12.12 -6.99
CA ASN A 33 0.94 -13.12 -7.92
C ASN A 33 -0.55 -13.39 -7.67
N GLY A 34 -1.29 -13.80 -8.71
CA GLY A 34 -2.73 -14.07 -8.66
C GLY A 34 -3.40 -13.99 -10.03
N GLY A 35 -4.69 -14.35 -10.12
CA GLY A 35 -5.47 -14.36 -11.36
C GLY A 35 -5.70 -12.98 -11.99
N LEU A 36 -6.20 -12.95 -13.23
CA LEU A 36 -6.61 -11.70 -13.89
C LEU A 36 -7.79 -11.07 -13.12
N GLY A 37 -7.79 -9.75 -12.95
CA GLY A 37 -8.84 -9.05 -12.19
C GLY A 37 -8.74 -9.18 -10.66
N SER A 38 -7.75 -9.89 -10.11
CA SER A 38 -7.64 -10.11 -8.66
C SER A 38 -7.16 -8.90 -7.83
N GLY A 39 -7.06 -7.70 -8.43
CA GLY A 39 -6.67 -6.48 -7.73
C GLY A 39 -5.16 -6.28 -7.49
N LYS A 40 -4.28 -7.10 -8.09
CA LYS A 40 -2.82 -7.03 -7.86
C LYS A 40 -2.20 -5.65 -8.12
N LYS A 41 -2.55 -5.04 -9.24
CA LYS A 41 -2.07 -3.70 -9.62
C LYS A 41 -2.55 -2.63 -8.63
N MET A 42 -3.80 -2.76 -8.17
CA MET A 42 -4.37 -1.86 -7.17
C MET A 42 -3.65 -1.99 -5.83
N LEU A 43 -3.42 -3.21 -5.34
CA LEU A 43 -2.66 -3.46 -4.11
C LEU A 43 -1.23 -2.92 -4.19
N ALA A 44 -0.54 -3.19 -5.30
CA ALA A 44 0.81 -2.66 -5.56
C ALA A 44 0.84 -1.13 -5.55
N GLY A 45 -0.14 -0.50 -6.21
CA GLY A 45 -0.27 0.96 -6.28
C GLY A 45 -0.50 1.59 -4.91
N ILE A 46 -1.42 1.04 -4.11
CA ILE A 46 -1.68 1.53 -2.74
C ILE A 46 -0.44 1.38 -1.85
N PHE A 47 0.28 0.27 -1.95
CA PHE A 47 1.53 0.05 -1.20
C PHE A 47 2.61 1.06 -1.59
N ALA A 48 2.86 1.25 -2.89
CA ALA A 48 3.83 2.23 -3.39
C ALA A 48 3.47 3.67 -2.98
N LYS A 49 2.19 4.03 -3.11
CA LYS A 49 1.66 5.34 -2.70
C LYS A 49 1.83 5.59 -1.20
N THR A 50 1.63 4.56 -0.38
CA THR A 50 1.84 4.65 1.07
C THR A 50 3.33 4.86 1.39
N LEU A 51 4.24 4.15 0.71
CA LEU A 51 5.68 4.31 0.90
C LEU A 51 6.21 5.70 0.52
N GLN A 52 5.64 6.31 -0.51
CA GLN A 52 6.04 7.63 -0.99
C GLN A 52 5.33 8.79 -0.24
N CYS A 53 4.39 8.48 0.66
CA CYS A 53 3.61 9.50 1.34
C CYS A 53 4.44 10.29 2.35
N GLU A 54 4.56 11.60 2.15
CA GLU A 54 5.30 12.51 3.04
C GLU A 54 4.62 12.72 4.40
N ASN A 55 3.29 12.60 4.44
CA ASN A 55 2.47 12.87 5.62
C ASN A 55 1.66 11.64 6.01
N MET A 56 2.30 10.47 6.07
CA MET A 56 1.62 9.21 6.39
C MET A 56 0.98 9.28 7.78
N GLU A 57 -0.29 8.87 7.90
CA GLU A 57 -0.99 8.82 9.19
C GLU A 57 -0.50 7.64 10.04
N GLU A 58 -0.73 7.69 11.36
CA GLU A 58 -0.38 6.60 12.30
C GLU A 58 -0.97 5.24 11.88
N THR A 59 -2.05 5.25 11.10
CA THR A 59 -2.75 4.06 10.60
C THR A 59 -2.08 3.40 9.38
N VAL A 60 -0.93 3.92 8.90
CA VAL A 60 -0.22 3.43 7.68
C VAL A 60 -1.13 3.48 6.46
N ASN A 61 -1.75 4.64 6.30
CA ASN A 61 -2.51 4.98 5.12
C ASN A 61 -1.89 6.21 4.45
N PRO A 62 -1.91 6.27 3.11
CA PRO A 62 -1.45 7.45 2.41
C PRO A 62 -2.42 8.60 2.69
N CYS A 63 -1.89 9.81 2.91
CA CYS A 63 -2.73 10.97 3.21
C CYS A 63 -3.56 11.47 2.03
N ASN A 64 -3.26 11.01 0.81
CA ASN A 64 -3.93 11.39 -0.44
C ASN A 64 -3.94 12.91 -0.77
N LYS A 65 -3.17 13.73 -0.05
CA LYS A 65 -3.12 15.20 -0.21
C LYS A 65 -1.73 15.77 -0.50
N CYS A 66 -0.66 15.02 -0.19
CA CYS A 66 0.71 15.49 -0.48
C CYS A 66 1.06 15.33 -1.96
N HIS A 67 2.10 16.04 -2.40
CA HIS A 67 2.54 16.03 -3.79
C HIS A 67 2.85 14.62 -4.28
N SER A 68 3.58 13.84 -3.48
CA SER A 68 3.90 12.45 -3.79
C SER A 68 2.64 11.58 -3.95
N CYS A 69 1.65 11.73 -3.07
CA CYS A 69 0.38 11.01 -3.19
C CYS A 69 -0.45 11.43 -4.42
N ILE A 70 -0.34 12.67 -4.90
CA ILE A 70 -1.11 13.14 -6.06
C ILE A 70 -0.45 12.67 -7.37
N GLN A 71 0.88 12.57 -7.40
CA GLN A 71 1.62 12.07 -8.56
C GLN A 71 1.57 10.53 -8.71
N ALA A 72 1.45 9.80 -7.59
CA ALA A 72 1.48 8.34 -7.54
C ALA A 72 0.17 7.65 -7.95
#